data_AF-A0A0U2Q9F0-F1
#
_entry.id   AF-A0A0U2Q9F0-F1
#
_cell.length_a   1.000
_cell.length_b   1.000
_cell.length_c   1.000
_cell.angle_alpha   90.00
_cell.angle_beta   90.00
_cell.angle_gamma   90.00
#
_symmetry.space_group_name_H-M   'P 1'
#
loop_
_entity.id
_entity.type
_entity.pdbx_description
1 polymer ?
#
loop_
_entity_poly.entity_id
_entity_poly.type
_entity_poly.pdbx_seq_one_letter_code
_entity_poly.pdbx_strand_id
1 'polypeptide(L)'
;MSNSDAVPLSNAEAFSIPDQPRTLAEKVWDDHLVVKGHDGEPDLIYIDLHLVHEVTSPQAFDGLRAEGRPVRRLDLTIATEDHNTPTLDIDKPIADLTSRTQIETLRRNAAEFGVRLHSLGDKEQGIVHVVGP
;
A
#
# COMPACT_ATOMS: atom_id res chain seq x y z
N MET A 1 -36.91 23.20 44.83
CA MET A 1 -35.46 22.93 44.88
C MET A 1 -35.33 21.47 45.27
N SER A 2 -34.90 20.51 44.47
CA SER A 2 -34.08 20.48 43.26
C SER A 2 -34.45 19.23 42.47
N ASN A 3 -34.61 19.35 41.16
CA ASN A 3 -34.40 18.24 40.23
C ASN A 3 -32.96 17.73 40.40
N SER A 4 -32.74 16.44 40.23
CA SER A 4 -31.77 15.99 39.23
C SER A 4 -31.97 14.51 38.96
N ASP A 5 -32.52 14.29 37.77
CA ASP A 5 -32.69 13.04 37.06
C ASP A 5 -31.47 12.13 37.17
N ALA A 6 -31.72 10.87 37.52
CA ALA A 6 -30.76 9.81 37.27
C ALA A 6 -30.59 9.69 35.76
N VAL A 7 -29.42 10.07 35.26
CA VAL A 7 -29.01 9.85 33.87
C VAL A 7 -29.02 8.34 33.63
N PRO A 8 -29.84 7.80 32.71
CA PRO A 8 -29.74 6.40 32.37
C PRO A 8 -28.38 6.19 31.71
N LEU A 9 -27.61 5.25 32.24
CA LEU A 9 -26.37 4.79 31.59
C LEU A 9 -26.76 4.40 30.16
N SER A 10 -26.22 5.14 29.19
CA SER A 10 -26.47 4.93 27.78
C SER A 10 -26.21 3.46 27.45
N ASN A 11 -27.21 2.81 26.84
CA ASN A 11 -27.05 1.50 26.23
C ASN A 11 -25.75 1.53 25.43
N ALA A 12 -24.74 0.78 25.90
CA ALA A 12 -23.66 0.37 25.05
C ALA A 12 -24.33 -0.26 23.83
N GLU A 13 -24.09 0.29 22.63
CA GLU A 13 -24.58 -0.32 21.41
C GLU A 13 -24.10 -1.77 21.42
N ALA A 14 -25.05 -2.68 21.66
CA ALA A 14 -24.78 -4.09 21.64
C ALA A 14 -24.24 -4.38 20.24
N PHE A 15 -23.01 -4.89 20.16
CA PHE A 15 -22.45 -5.41 18.92
C PHE A 15 -23.49 -6.35 18.30
N SER A 16 -24.23 -5.87 17.30
CA SER A 16 -25.20 -6.70 16.61
C SER A 16 -24.40 -7.62 15.71
N ILE A 17 -24.39 -8.90 16.03
CA ILE A 17 -23.89 -9.90 15.09
C ILE A 17 -24.84 -9.85 13.89
N PRO A 18 -24.33 -9.57 12.67
CA PRO A 18 -25.20 -9.49 11.49
C PRO A 18 -25.99 -10.81 11.33
N ASP A 19 -27.26 -10.69 10.94
CA ASP A 19 -28.21 -11.81 10.79
C ASP A 19 -27.73 -12.89 9.80
N GLN A 20 -26.74 -12.57 8.96
CA GLN A 20 -26.09 -13.51 8.07
C GLN A 20 -24.59 -13.62 8.41
N PRO A 21 -24.05 -14.84 8.57
CA PRO A 21 -22.62 -15.05 8.71
C PRO A 21 -21.87 -14.45 7.51
N ARG A 22 -20.92 -13.56 7.79
CA ARG A 22 -20.00 -13.02 6.78
C ARG A 22 -18.68 -13.80 6.76
N THR A 23 -18.15 -14.02 5.56
CA THR A 23 -16.79 -14.51 5.31
C THR A 23 -15.74 -13.49 5.79
N LEU A 24 -14.48 -13.92 5.93
CA LEU A 24 -13.39 -13.01 6.26
C LEU A 24 -13.20 -11.94 5.18
N ALA A 25 -13.31 -12.33 3.90
CA ALA A 25 -13.15 -11.41 2.77
C ALA A 25 -14.21 -10.30 2.77
N GLU A 26 -15.49 -10.64 3.03
CA GLU A 26 -16.57 -9.64 3.13
C GLU A 26 -16.34 -8.67 4.29
N LYS A 27 -15.88 -9.17 5.45
CA LYS A 27 -15.57 -8.30 6.60
C LYS A 27 -14.44 -7.33 6.28
N VAL A 28 -13.34 -7.81 5.71
CA VAL A 28 -12.21 -6.96 5.30
C VAL A 28 -12.65 -5.97 4.23
N TRP A 29 -13.44 -6.39 3.24
CA TRP A 29 -13.94 -5.49 2.20
C TRP A 29 -14.82 -4.37 2.76
N ASP A 30 -15.79 -4.72 3.60
CA ASP A 30 -16.71 -3.77 4.24
C ASP A 30 -15.95 -2.74 5.09
N ASP A 31 -14.89 -3.16 5.79
CA ASP A 31 -14.06 -2.29 6.63
C ASP A 31 -13.24 -1.26 5.81
N HIS A 32 -13.01 -1.51 4.51
CA HIS A 32 -12.22 -0.63 3.62
C HIS A 32 -13.07 0.08 2.55
N LEU A 33 -14.40 -0.08 2.60
CA LEU A 33 -15.32 0.54 1.67
C LEU A 33 -15.45 2.04 1.96
N VAL A 34 -15.09 2.88 0.98
CA VAL A 34 -15.28 4.34 1.07
C VAL A 34 -16.67 4.72 0.58
N VAL A 35 -17.06 4.20 -0.58
CA VAL A 35 -18.39 4.41 -1.18
C VAL A 35 -18.83 3.13 -1.85
N LYS A 36 -20.05 2.70 -1.51
CA LYS A 36 -20.68 1.57 -2.19
C LYS A 36 -21.08 1.96 -3.60
N GLY A 37 -20.76 1.11 -4.57
CA GLY A 37 -21.23 1.24 -5.94
C GLY A 37 -22.75 1.11 -6.02
N HIS A 38 -23.36 1.76 -7.01
CA HIS A 38 -24.79 1.64 -7.30
C HIS A 38 -25.00 1.35 -8.79
N ASP A 39 -26.15 0.76 -9.14
CA ASP A 39 -26.56 0.51 -10.52
C ASP A 39 -25.53 -0.28 -11.37
N GLY A 40 -24.75 -1.16 -10.73
CA GLY A 40 -23.73 -2.00 -11.37
C GLY A 40 -22.33 -1.39 -11.40
N GLU A 41 -22.14 -0.16 -10.90
CA GLU A 41 -20.81 0.42 -10.71
C GLU A 41 -20.02 -0.30 -9.60
N PRO A 42 -18.68 -0.39 -9.71
CA PRO A 42 -17.86 -1.00 -8.69
C PRO A 42 -17.82 -0.14 -7.42
N ASP A 43 -17.53 -0.81 -6.30
CA ASP A 43 -17.25 -0.16 -5.03
C ASP A 43 -15.96 0.68 -5.10
N LEU A 44 -15.97 1.82 -4.43
CA LEU A 44 -14.75 2.58 -4.15
C LEU A 44 -14.15 2.10 -2.84
N ILE A 45 -12.99 1.45 -2.93
CA ILE A 45 -12.23 0.96 -1.78
C ILE A 45 -11.01 1.82 -1.51
N TYR A 46 -10.62 1.91 -0.24
CA TYR A 46 -9.35 2.48 0.16
C TYR A 46 -8.25 1.42 0.13
N ILE A 47 -7.02 1.81 -0.27
CA ILE A 47 -5.86 0.92 -0.31
C ILE A 47 -4.86 1.35 0.77
N ASP A 48 -4.61 0.45 1.72
CA ASP A 48 -3.84 0.73 2.94
C ASP A 48 -2.35 0.47 2.81
N LEU A 49 -1.90 -0.23 1.78
CA LEU A 49 -0.48 -0.44 1.55
C LEU A 49 -0.20 -0.65 0.06
N HIS A 50 0.76 0.11 -0.45
CA HIS A 50 1.31 -0.07 -1.80
C HIS A 50 2.71 -0.63 -1.70
N LEU A 51 2.90 -1.83 -2.22
CA LEU A 51 4.22 -2.45 -2.38
C LEU A 51 4.64 -2.31 -3.84
N VAL A 52 5.77 -1.64 -4.07
CA VAL A 52 6.25 -1.29 -5.41
C VAL A 52 7.66 -1.86 -5.64
N HIS A 53 7.98 -2.17 -6.89
CA HIS A 53 9.24 -2.81 -7.28
C HIS A 53 9.65 -2.40 -8.71
N GLU A 54 10.88 -2.71 -9.09
CA GLU A 54 11.57 -2.11 -10.24
C GLU A 54 11.01 -2.49 -11.61
N VAL A 55 10.17 -3.52 -11.69
CA VAL A 55 9.67 -4.06 -12.98
C VAL A 55 8.41 -3.34 -13.46
N THR A 56 7.47 -3.09 -12.56
CA THR A 56 6.10 -2.63 -12.90
C THR A 56 5.80 -1.22 -12.43
N SER A 57 6.53 -0.74 -11.42
CA SER A 57 6.26 0.53 -10.79
C SER A 57 6.77 1.76 -11.55
N PRO A 58 7.81 1.68 -12.42
CA PRO A 58 8.17 2.81 -13.28
C PRO A 58 6.98 3.41 -14.05
N GLN A 59 6.11 2.56 -14.61
CA GLN A 59 4.93 2.98 -15.36
C GLN A 59 3.92 3.70 -14.46
N ALA A 60 3.76 3.27 -13.20
CA ALA A 60 2.87 3.93 -12.24
C ALA A 60 3.38 5.33 -11.88
N PHE A 61 4.69 5.49 -11.67
CA PHE A 61 5.30 6.81 -11.42
C PHE A 61 5.19 7.74 -12.64
N ASP A 62 5.36 7.21 -13.85
CA ASP A 62 5.17 7.99 -15.08
C ASP A 62 3.71 8.48 -15.20
N GLY A 63 2.73 7.64 -14.85
CA GLY A 63 1.32 8.05 -14.79
C GLY A 63 1.07 9.16 -13.78
N LEU A 64 1.63 9.06 -12.57
CA LEU A 64 1.56 10.12 -11.56
C LEU A 64 2.16 11.43 -12.08
N ARG A 65 3.32 11.38 -12.74
CA ARG A 65 4.00 12.55 -13.30
C ARG A 65 3.18 13.19 -14.42
N ALA A 66 2.64 12.38 -15.34
CA ALA A 66 1.81 12.87 -16.45
C ALA A 66 0.56 13.59 -15.96
N GLU A 67 -0.04 13.12 -14.87
CA GLU A 67 -1.22 13.72 -14.23
C GLU A 67 -0.87 14.84 -13.21
N GLY A 68 0.41 15.15 -13.02
CA GLY A 68 0.86 16.14 -12.03
C GLY A 68 0.51 15.79 -10.58
N ARG A 69 0.43 14.49 -10.25
CA ARG A 69 0.00 13.98 -8.94
C ARG A 69 1.18 13.54 -8.08
N PRO A 70 1.22 13.88 -6.78
CA PRO A 70 2.17 13.28 -5.84
C PRO A 70 1.71 11.88 -5.41
N VAL A 71 2.62 11.12 -4.79
CA VAL A 71 2.23 9.94 -4.00
C VAL A 71 1.56 10.43 -2.71
N ARG A 72 0.30 10.02 -2.49
CA ARG A 72 -0.52 10.56 -1.39
C ARG A 72 -0.10 10.08 0.00
N ARG A 73 0.27 8.81 0.14
CA ARG A 73 0.57 8.15 1.43
C ARG A 73 1.97 7.52 1.39
N LEU A 74 2.99 8.35 1.57
CA LEU A 74 4.39 7.90 1.64
C LEU A 74 4.64 6.97 2.82
N ASP A 75 3.87 7.11 3.89
CA ASP A 75 3.87 6.25 5.06
C ASP A 75 3.28 4.85 4.80
N LEU A 76 2.52 4.70 3.71
CA LEU A 76 1.88 3.45 3.27
C LEU A 76 2.30 3.03 1.86
N THR A 77 3.49 3.48 1.42
CA THR A 77 4.08 3.13 0.12
C THR A 77 5.53 2.73 0.34
N ILE A 78 5.86 1.48 0.03
CA ILE A 78 7.18 0.91 0.25
C ILE A 78 7.70 0.35 -1.06
N ALA A 79 8.93 0.73 -1.43
CA ALA A 79 9.64 0.19 -2.57
C ALA A 79 10.71 -0.81 -2.13
N THR A 80 10.92 -1.87 -2.91
CA THR A 80 12.03 -2.81 -2.74
C THR A 80 12.64 -3.15 -4.10
N GLU A 81 13.93 -3.49 -4.11
CA GLU A 81 14.62 -4.09 -5.26
C GLU A 81 14.66 -5.61 -5.05
N ASP A 82 14.04 -6.42 -5.92
CA ASP A 82 13.98 -7.87 -5.70
C ASP A 82 13.94 -8.79 -6.93
N HIS A 83 13.48 -8.32 -8.09
CA HIS A 83 13.35 -9.15 -9.30
C HIS A 83 14.64 -9.20 -10.12
N ASN A 84 15.35 -8.07 -10.20
CA ASN A 84 16.51 -7.85 -11.06
C ASN A 84 17.80 -7.64 -10.28
N THR A 85 17.79 -7.96 -8.99
CA THR A 85 18.99 -7.90 -8.15
C THR A 85 19.95 -9.04 -8.54
N PRO A 86 21.24 -8.75 -8.80
CA PRO A 86 22.19 -9.79 -9.21
C PRO A 86 22.49 -10.73 -8.05
N THR A 87 22.45 -12.04 -8.30
CA THR A 87 22.84 -13.06 -7.30
C THR A 87 24.36 -13.21 -7.19
N LEU A 88 25.08 -13.00 -8.30
CA LEU A 88 26.55 -13.07 -8.37
C LEU A 88 27.11 -11.66 -8.44
N ASP A 89 28.29 -11.44 -7.84
CA ASP A 89 28.98 -10.14 -7.89
C ASP A 89 28.08 -8.97 -7.43
N ILE A 90 27.31 -9.17 -6.37
CA ILE A 90 26.30 -8.23 -5.85
C ILE A 90 26.88 -6.87 -5.44
N ASP A 91 28.18 -6.85 -5.11
CA ASP A 91 28.97 -5.68 -4.75
C ASP A 91 29.53 -4.92 -5.97
N LYS A 92 29.36 -5.45 -7.18
CA LYS A 92 29.78 -4.83 -8.43
C LYS A 92 28.60 -4.12 -9.13
N PRO A 93 28.88 -3.23 -10.10
CA PRO A 93 27.82 -2.67 -10.93
C PRO A 93 27.01 -3.77 -11.63
N ILE A 94 25.68 -3.65 -11.62
CA ILE A 94 24.74 -4.60 -12.24
C ILE A 94 25.09 -4.75 -13.72
N ALA A 95 25.61 -5.90 -14.15
CA ALA A 95 26.16 -6.06 -15.51
C ALA A 95 25.08 -5.99 -16.60
N ASP A 96 23.93 -6.63 -16.39
CA ASP A 96 22.82 -6.62 -17.34
C ASP A 96 22.20 -5.23 -17.46
N LEU A 97 22.10 -4.75 -18.71
CA LEU A 97 21.65 -3.39 -18.99
C LEU A 97 20.18 -3.18 -18.64
N THR A 98 19.33 -4.18 -18.90
CA THR A 98 17.89 -4.12 -18.61
C THR A 98 17.65 -4.02 -17.11
N SER A 99 18.24 -4.95 -16.36
CA SER A 99 18.19 -5.00 -14.89
C SER A 99 18.67 -3.70 -14.27
N ARG A 100 19.83 -3.20 -14.72
CA ARG A 100 20.38 -1.91 -14.26
C ARG A 100 19.41 -0.77 -14.55
N THR A 101 18.83 -0.72 -15.74
CA THR A 101 17.91 0.35 -16.14
C THR A 101 16.67 0.37 -15.27
N GLN A 102 16.09 -0.80 -14.98
CA GLN A 102 14.90 -0.93 -14.13
C GLN A 102 15.19 -0.50 -12.69
N ILE A 103 16.27 -1.01 -12.08
CA ILE A 103 16.68 -0.66 -10.71
C ILE A 103 16.99 0.84 -10.58
N GLU A 104 17.78 1.40 -11.50
CA GLU A 104 18.10 2.83 -11.48
C GLU A 104 16.85 3.70 -11.70
N THR A 105 15.88 3.22 -12.48
CA THR A 105 14.62 3.93 -12.68
C THR A 105 13.77 3.93 -11.41
N LEU A 106 13.69 2.80 -10.69
CA LEU A 106 13.03 2.75 -9.38
C LEU A 106 13.71 3.70 -8.39
N ARG A 107 15.04 3.68 -8.30
CA ARG A 107 15.82 4.57 -7.41
C ARG A 107 15.53 6.04 -7.67
N ARG A 108 15.56 6.47 -8.93
CA ARG A 108 15.22 7.86 -9.31
C ARG A 108 13.79 8.22 -8.94
N ASN A 109 12.83 7.35 -9.27
CA ASN A 109 11.42 7.60 -8.96
C ASN A 109 11.17 7.66 -7.45
N ALA A 110 11.75 6.74 -6.68
CA ALA A 110 11.62 6.74 -5.22
C ALA A 110 12.19 8.03 -4.60
N ALA A 111 13.36 8.48 -5.08
CA ALA A 111 13.94 9.74 -4.65
C ALA A 111 13.10 10.97 -5.06
N GLU A 112 12.58 10.99 -6.30
CA GLU A 112 11.75 12.08 -6.82
C GLU A 112 10.44 12.23 -6.05
N PHE A 113 9.75 11.12 -5.78
CA PHE A 113 8.43 11.12 -5.13
C PHE A 113 8.52 11.01 -3.60
N GLY A 114 9.71 10.80 -3.03
CA GLY A 114 9.91 10.67 -1.58
C GLY A 114 9.50 9.32 -0.99
N VAL A 115 9.43 8.27 -1.80
CA VAL A 115 9.06 6.91 -1.38
C VAL A 115 10.24 6.22 -0.71
N ARG A 116 9.99 5.55 0.43
CA ARG A 116 11.01 4.72 1.09
C ARG A 116 11.37 3.54 0.20
N LEU A 117 12.65 3.44 -0.17
CA LEU A 117 13.21 2.34 -0.94
C LEU A 117 14.14 1.48 -0.09
N HIS A 118 13.82 0.21 0.08
CA HIS A 118 14.73 -0.83 0.55
C HIS A 118 15.63 -1.27 -0.61
N SER A 119 16.71 -0.52 -0.82
CA SER A 119 17.66 -0.74 -1.91
C SER A 119 18.63 -1.90 -1.61
N LEU A 120 19.33 -2.39 -2.62
CA LEU A 120 20.34 -3.43 -2.48
C LEU A 120 21.36 -3.09 -1.38
N GLY A 121 21.50 -3.99 -0.40
CA GLY A 121 22.39 -3.83 0.76
C GLY A 121 21.73 -3.19 2.00
N ASP A 122 20.48 -2.73 1.89
CA ASP A 122 19.67 -2.37 3.04
C ASP A 122 19.32 -3.63 3.86
N LYS A 123 19.38 -3.54 5.19
CA LYS A 123 19.01 -4.64 6.09
C LYS A 123 17.54 -5.06 5.95
N GLU A 124 16.70 -4.15 5.45
CA GLU A 124 15.25 -4.33 5.27
C GLU A 124 14.88 -4.70 3.82
N GLN A 125 15.86 -4.90 2.94
CA GLN A 125 15.62 -5.34 1.55
C GLN A 125 15.31 -6.83 1.47
N GLY A 126 14.46 -7.20 0.52
CA GLY A 126 14.06 -8.57 0.26
C GLY A 126 12.94 -8.66 -0.78
N ILE A 127 12.52 -9.90 -1.05
CA ILE A 127 11.40 -10.21 -1.95
C ILE A 127 10.15 -9.46 -1.49
N VAL A 128 9.43 -8.82 -2.40
CA VAL A 128 8.29 -7.94 -2.10
C VAL A 128 7.24 -8.58 -1.18
N HIS A 129 6.98 -9.88 -1.36
CA HIS A 129 6.02 -10.65 -0.56
C HIS A 129 6.57 -11.17 0.78
N VAL A 130 7.87 -11.00 1.04
CA VAL A 130 8.53 -11.34 2.30
C VAL A 130 8.75 -10.09 3.16
N VAL A 131 9.03 -8.95 2.52
CA VAL A 131 9.16 -7.65 3.20
C VAL A 131 7.81 -7.00 3.47
N GLY A 132 6.78 -7.34 2.69
CA GLY A 132 5.40 -7.03 3.03
C GLY A 132 4.99 -7.67 4.36
N PRO A 133 4.12 -7.01 5.15
CA PRO A 133 3.66 -7.51 6.44
C PRO A 133 2.91 -8.86 6.35
#